data_AF-A0A833SUY3-F1
#
_entry.id   AF-A0A833SUY3-F1
#
_cell.length_a   1.000
_cell.length_b   1.000
_cell.length_c   1.000
_cell.angle_alpha   90.00
_cell.angle_beta   90.00
_cell.angle_gamma   90.00
#
_symmetry.space_group_name_H-M   'P 1'
#
loop_
_entity.id
_entity.type
_entity.pdbx_description
1 polymer ?
#
loop_
_entity_poly.entity_id
_entity_poly.type
_entity_poly.pdbx_seq_one_letter_code
_entity_poly.pdbx_strand_id
1 'polypeptide(L)'
;MAALFEDAKTKNKINEAWSLVASQLCVIRVKVFTTTQCRAKMRNMKTRWTATRRAATETGNRPVPRDPKHMNVITEYWGDLAGMGNVSLLSTDEPDITASQGLMQEDDGS
;
A
#
# COMPACT_ATOMS: atom_id res chain seq x y z
N MET A 1 7.55 7.47 3.89
CA MET A 1 6.33 8.28 4.16
C MET A 1 5.47 7.65 5.24
N ALA A 2 5.31 6.32 5.26
CA ALA A 2 4.61 5.59 6.33
C ALA A 2 5.13 5.88 7.75
N ALA A 3 6.45 5.89 7.96
CA ALA A 3 7.09 6.17 9.26
C ALA A 3 6.63 7.47 9.94
N LEU A 4 6.24 8.50 9.15
CA LEU A 4 5.75 9.78 9.70
C LEU A 4 4.38 9.65 10.38
N PHE A 5 3.64 8.60 10.04
CA PHE A 5 2.29 8.35 10.53
C PHE A 5 2.24 7.19 11.54
N GLU A 6 3.32 6.43 11.74
CA GLU A 6 3.30 5.26 12.65
C GLU A 6 3.06 5.65 14.11
N ASP A 7 3.65 6.75 14.57
CA ASP A 7 3.42 7.29 15.92
C ASP A 7 2.20 8.21 16.02
N ALA A 8 1.51 8.45 14.90
CA ALA A 8 0.41 9.41 14.81
C ALA A 8 -0.92 8.80 15.25
N LYS A 9 -1.04 8.52 16.56
CA LYS A 9 -2.26 7.94 17.17
C LYS A 9 -3.37 8.97 17.46
N THR A 10 -3.07 10.27 17.40
CA THR A 10 -4.02 11.35 17.68
C THR A 10 -4.22 12.26 16.47
N LYS A 11 -5.39 12.91 16.39
CA LYS A 11 -5.71 13.86 15.30
C LYS A 11 -4.65 14.97 15.15
N ASN A 12 -4.09 15.44 16.26
CA ASN A 12 -3.03 16.45 16.24
C ASN A 12 -1.75 15.91 15.61
N LYS A 13 -1.26 14.75 16.05
CA LYS A 13 -0.07 14.12 15.45
C LYS A 13 -0.25 13.79 13.97
N ILE A 14 -1.45 13.38 13.57
CA ILE A 14 -1.78 13.16 12.16
C ILE A 14 -1.70 14.49 11.39
N ASN A 15 -2.21 15.60 11.94
CA ASN A 15 -2.08 16.91 11.33
C ASN A 15 -0.62 17.34 11.18
N GLU A 16 0.21 17.12 12.21
CA GLU A 16 1.65 17.42 12.17
C GLU A 16 2.38 16.60 11.10
N ALA A 17 2.13 15.30 11.02
CA ALA A 17 2.69 14.44 9.99
C ALA A 17 2.34 14.93 8.58
N TRP A 18 1.09 15.38 8.37
CA TRP A 18 0.70 15.98 7.10
C TRP A 18 1.38 17.32 6.82
N SER A 19 1.60 18.16 7.83
CA SER A 19 2.35 19.40 7.68
C SER A 19 3.81 19.12 7.32
N LEU A 20 4.43 18.10 7.90
CA LEU A 20 5.79 17.69 7.54
C LEU A 20 5.88 17.24 6.08
N VAL A 21 4.92 16.44 5.61
CA VAL A 21 4.83 16.02 4.20
C VAL A 21 4.73 17.23 3.27
N ALA A 22 3.90 18.21 3.61
CA ALA A 22 3.77 19.44 2.82
C ALA A 22 5.11 20.20 2.76
N SER A 23 5.77 20.39 3.89
CA SER A 23 7.08 21.07 3.96
C SER A 23 8.16 20.35 3.14
N GLN A 24 8.25 19.02 3.25
CA GLN A 24 9.20 18.23 2.46
C GLN A 24 8.94 18.35 0.96
N LEU A 25 7.67 18.27 0.54
CA LEU A 25 7.29 18.44 -0.85
C LEU A 25 7.63 19.85 -1.36
N CYS A 26 7.49 20.88 -0.52
CA CYS A 26 7.87 22.24 -0.89
C CYS A 26 9.35 22.35 -1.26
N VAL A 27 10.22 21.73 -0.46
CA VAL A 27 11.67 21.70 -0.70
C VAL A 27 11.99 20.92 -1.97
N ILE A 28 11.47 19.69 -2.10
CA ILE A 28 11.79 18.79 -3.21
C ILE A 28 11.36 19.37 -4.57
N ARG A 29 10.20 20.03 -4.61
CA ARG A 29 9.62 20.53 -5.86
C ARG A 29 9.84 22.02 -6.09
N VAL A 30 10.50 22.70 -5.16
CA VAL A 30 10.71 24.17 -5.18
C VAL A 30 9.38 24.90 -5.46
N LYS A 31 8.32 24.47 -4.76
CA LYS A 31 6.96 24.98 -4.96
C LYS A 31 6.16 24.89 -3.67
N VAL A 32 5.39 25.92 -3.32
CA VAL A 32 4.56 25.91 -2.11
C VAL A 32 3.38 24.95 -2.27
N PHE A 33 3.25 24.03 -1.32
CA PHE A 33 2.13 23.12 -1.14
C PHE A 33 1.53 23.28 0.26
N THR A 34 0.20 23.23 0.33
CA THR A 34 -0.50 23.20 1.61
C THR A 34 -0.82 21.76 2.04
N THR A 35 -0.99 21.56 3.33
CA THR A 35 -1.48 20.29 3.91
C THR A 35 -2.77 19.83 3.23
N THR A 36 -3.69 20.76 2.96
CA THR A 36 -4.98 20.46 2.29
C THR A 36 -4.77 19.96 0.86
N GLN A 37 -3.86 20.57 0.10
CA GLN A 37 -3.53 20.13 -1.26
C GLN A 37 -2.91 18.72 -1.26
N CYS A 38 -2.01 18.44 -0.31
CA CYS A 38 -1.41 17.12 -0.16
C CYS A 38 -2.46 16.04 0.13
N ARG A 39 -3.38 16.32 1.06
CA ARG A 39 -4.51 15.42 1.38
C ARG A 39 -5.44 15.23 0.20
N ALA A 40 -5.80 16.30 -0.49
CA ALA A 40 -6.68 16.23 -1.66
C ALA A 40 -6.05 15.38 -2.77
N LYS A 41 -4.74 15.55 -3.02
CA LYS A 41 -4.00 14.74 -3.99
C LYS A 41 -3.99 13.26 -3.60
N MET A 42 -3.70 12.94 -2.35
CA MET A 42 -3.70 11.55 -1.86
C MET A 42 -5.08 10.90 -1.96
N ARG A 43 -6.15 11.62 -1.59
CA ARG A 43 -7.54 11.14 -1.80
C ARG A 43 -7.85 10.91 -3.27
N ASN A 44 -7.49 11.84 -4.15
CA ASN A 44 -7.71 11.71 -5.58
C ASN A 44 -6.98 10.49 -6.15
N MET A 45 -5.73 10.25 -5.75
CA MET A 45 -4.98 9.05 -6.17
C MET A 45 -5.69 7.78 -5.71
N LYS A 46 -6.19 7.74 -4.45
CA LYS A 46 -6.95 6.60 -3.91
C LYS A 46 -8.24 6.34 -4.66
N THR A 47 -9.00 7.40 -4.97
CA THR A 47 -10.23 7.29 -5.78
C THR A 47 -9.93 6.72 -7.16
N ARG A 48 -8.91 7.24 -7.84
CA ARG A 48 -8.52 6.76 -9.18
C ARG A 48 -8.09 5.30 -9.14
N TRP A 49 -7.29 4.89 -8.15
CA TRP A 49 -6.93 3.49 -7.93
C TRP A 49 -8.16 2.60 -7.80
N THR A 50 -9.09 2.96 -6.91
CA THR A 50 -10.30 2.15 -6.68
C THR A 50 -11.20 2.05 -7.91
N ALA A 51 -11.27 3.13 -8.71
CA ALA A 51 -12.03 3.14 -9.95
C ALA A 51 -11.40 2.25 -11.01
N THR A 52 -10.07 2.35 -11.20
CA THR A 52 -9.36 1.50 -12.16
C THR A 52 -9.39 0.04 -11.76
N ARG A 53 -9.25 -0.28 -10.46
CA ARG A 53 -9.41 -1.63 -9.95
C ARG A 53 -10.81 -2.19 -10.26
N ARG A 54 -11.87 -1.43 -9.98
CA ARG A 54 -13.25 -1.85 -10.29
C ARG A 54 -13.41 -2.16 -11.77
N ALA A 55 -12.90 -1.29 -12.64
CA ALA A 55 -12.98 -1.50 -14.07
C ALA A 55 -12.15 -2.72 -14.54
N ALA A 56 -11.02 -3.03 -13.91
CA ALA A 56 -10.24 -4.23 -14.20
C ALA A 56 -10.96 -5.53 -13.77
N THR A 57 -11.77 -5.48 -12.72
CA THR A 57 -12.60 -6.62 -12.26
C THR A 57 -13.97 -6.70 -12.92
N GLU A 58 -14.38 -5.68 -13.69
CA GLU A 58 -15.69 -5.64 -14.33
C GLU A 58 -15.66 -6.51 -15.59
N THR A 59 -16.27 -7.69 -15.52
CA THR A 59 -16.42 -8.58 -16.68
C THR A 59 -17.48 -8.01 -17.63
N GLY A 60 -17.04 -7.43 -18.75
CA GLY A 60 -17.91 -6.93 -19.81
C GLY A 60 -17.11 -6.35 -20.97
N ASN A 61 -17.67 -6.35 -22.19
CA ASN A 61 -17.06 -5.81 -23.41
C ASN A 61 -16.90 -4.26 -23.40
N ARG A 62 -16.53 -3.66 -22.27
CA ARG A 62 -16.15 -2.25 -22.21
C ARG A 62 -14.69 -2.11 -22.65
N PRO A 63 -14.36 -1.03 -23.38
CA PRO A 63 -12.97 -0.74 -23.69
C PRO A 63 -12.17 -0.56 -22.40
N VAL A 64 -10.99 -1.18 -22.34
CA VAL A 64 -10.06 -1.07 -21.21
C VAL A 64 -9.81 0.42 -20.93
N PRO A 65 -10.12 0.92 -19.72
CA PRO A 65 -9.87 2.33 -19.40
C PRO A 65 -8.39 2.64 -19.53
N ARG A 66 -8.07 3.83 -20.07
CA ARG A 66 -6.68 4.32 -20.11
C ARG A 66 -6.11 4.39 -18.70
N ASP A 67 -4.91 3.83 -18.53
CA ASP A 67 -4.24 3.82 -17.23
C ASP A 67 -4.12 5.23 -16.63
N PRO A 68 -4.45 5.40 -15.33
CA PRO A 68 -4.22 6.64 -14.63
C PRO A 68 -2.78 7.12 -14.75
N LYS A 69 -2.60 8.43 -14.91
CA LYS A 69 -1.27 9.05 -14.77
C LYS A 69 -0.69 8.70 -13.40
N HIS A 70 0.50 8.10 -13.39
CA HIS A 70 1.21 7.54 -12.22
C HIS A 70 0.68 6.20 -11.68
N MET A 71 0.05 5.38 -12.53
CA MET A 71 -0.44 4.06 -12.15
C MET A 71 0.63 3.18 -11.50
N ASN A 72 1.85 3.19 -12.03
CA ASN A 72 3.00 2.47 -11.47
C ASN A 72 3.25 2.83 -9.98
N VAL A 73 3.26 4.12 -9.64
CA VAL A 73 3.49 4.60 -8.27
C VAL A 73 2.35 4.19 -7.33
N ILE A 74 1.13 4.13 -7.86
CA ILE A 74 -0.06 3.77 -7.11
C ILE A 74 -0.09 2.25 -6.85
N THR A 75 0.21 1.44 -7.86
CA THR A 75 0.29 -0.03 -7.74
C THR A 75 1.42 -0.45 -6.81
N GLU A 76 2.58 0.19 -6.86
CA GLU A 76 3.70 -0.12 -5.95
C GLU A 76 3.33 0.07 -4.47
N TYR A 77 2.52 1.09 -4.15
CA TYR A 77 2.18 1.40 -2.76
C TYR A 77 0.89 0.72 -2.27
N TRP A 78 -0.05 0.39 -3.16
CA TRP A 78 -1.36 -0.17 -2.79
C TRP A 78 -1.68 -1.53 -3.44
N GLY A 79 -0.83 -2.03 -4.33
CA GLY A 79 -1.01 -3.31 -5.03
C GLY A 79 -0.93 -4.51 -4.09
N ASP A 80 -0.06 -4.45 -3.07
CA ASP A 80 0.15 -5.55 -2.12
C ASP A 80 -0.51 -5.31 -0.75
N LEU A 81 -1.14 -4.14 -0.54
CA LEU A 81 -1.75 -3.81 0.73
C LEU A 81 -3.03 -4.65 0.93
N ALA A 82 -3.14 -5.34 2.08
CA ALA A 82 -4.30 -6.18 2.41
C ALA A 82 -5.63 -5.40 2.25
N GLY A 83 -6.56 -5.96 1.49
CA GLY A 83 -7.84 -5.32 1.13
C GLY A 83 -7.77 -4.28 -0.01
N MET A 84 -6.57 -3.96 -0.51
CA MET A 84 -6.35 -3.14 -1.71
C MET A 84 -5.80 -3.93 -2.90
N GLY A 85 -5.08 -5.03 -2.66
CA GLY A 85 -4.56 -5.92 -3.69
C GLY A 85 -5.59 -6.82 -4.36
N ASN A 86 -5.17 -7.40 -5.49
CA ASN A 86 -5.93 -8.41 -6.23
C ASN A 86 -5.60 -9.77 -5.60
N VAL A 87 -6.17 -10.08 -4.44
CA VAL A 87 -6.14 -11.47 -3.96
C VAL A 87 -6.95 -12.30 -4.94
N SER A 88 -6.24 -12.97 -5.84
CA SER A 88 -6.83 -14.03 -6.65
C SER A 88 -7.33 -15.08 -5.66
N LEU A 89 -8.64 -15.33 -5.65
CA LEU A 89 -9.24 -16.42 -4.87
C LEU A 89 -8.76 -17.81 -5.35
N LEU A 90 -7.90 -17.86 -6.38
CA LEU A 90 -7.26 -19.04 -6.94
C LEU A 90 -5.77 -19.19 -6.57
N SER A 91 -5.25 -18.46 -5.57
CA SER A 91 -4.00 -18.87 -4.93
C SER A 91 -4.32 -20.04 -4.00
N THR A 92 -4.27 -21.26 -4.56
CA THR A 92 -4.07 -22.48 -3.77
C THR A 92 -2.67 -22.41 -3.17
N ASP A 93 -2.57 -21.79 -2.00
CA ASP A 93 -1.44 -22.01 -1.10
C ASP A 93 -1.76 -23.32 -0.37
N GLU A 94 -1.26 -24.43 -0.92
CA GLU A 94 -1.16 -25.66 -0.15
C GLU A 94 -0.22 -25.38 1.03
N PRO A 95 -0.64 -25.53 2.30
CA PRO A 95 0.30 -25.43 3.40
C PRO A 95 1.21 -26.66 3.36
N ASP A 96 2.43 -26.48 2.87
CA ASP A 96 3.54 -27.38 3.14
C ASP A 96 3.87 -27.30 4.63
N ILE A 97 3.26 -28.18 5.42
CA ILE A 97 3.65 -28.40 6.82
C ILE A 97 4.91 -29.28 6.80
N THR A 98 6.03 -28.72 6.34
CA THR A 98 7.34 -29.21 6.77
C THR A 98 7.56 -28.73 8.20
N ALA A 99 7.06 -29.54 9.14
CA ALA A 99 7.35 -29.44 10.56
C ALA A 99 8.87 -29.56 10.79
N SER A 100 9.55 -28.41 10.78
CA SER A 100 10.91 -28.30 11.25
C SER A 100 10.89 -28.12 12.77
N GLN A 101 11.07 -29.21 13.50
CA GLN A 101 11.67 -29.19 14.83
C GLN A 101 12.86 -30.16 14.83
N GLY A 102 14.06 -29.64 14.51
CA GLY A 102 15.29 -30.12 15.15
C GLY A 102 15.29 -29.60 16.59
N LEU A 103 15.81 -30.26 17.62
CA LEU A 103 17.05 -31.03 17.83
C LEU A 103 16.75 -31.82 19.14
N MET A 104 17.17 -33.06 19.39
CA MET A 104 18.54 -33.45 19.74
C MET A 104 18.71 -34.98 19.61
N GLN A 105 19.66 -35.39 18.76
CA GLN A 105 20.42 -36.65 18.83
C GLN A 105 21.72 -36.33 19.59
N GLU A 106 22.44 -37.18 20.31
CA GLU A 106 22.36 -38.56 20.82
C GLU A 106 23.56 -38.67 21.81
N ASP A 107 23.61 -39.60 22.76
CA ASP A 107 24.48 -40.77 22.64
C ASP A 107 24.43 -41.64 23.93
N ASP A 108 24.78 -42.91 23.73
CA ASP A 108 24.50 -44.12 24.48
C ASP A 108 25.63 -44.54 25.47
N GLY A 109 25.26 -45.37 26.46
CA GLY A 109 26.05 -46.55 26.87
C GLY A 109 27.31 -46.44 27.78
N SER A 110 27.16 -46.83 29.06
CA SER A 110 27.75 -48.07 29.65
C SER A 110 27.38 -48.22 31.13
#